data_AF-A0A9E5LAM1-F1
#
_entry.id   AF-A0A9E5LAM1-F1
#
_cell.length_a   1.000
_cell.length_b   1.000
_cell.length_c   1.000
_cell.angle_alpha   90.00
_cell.angle_beta   90.00
_cell.angle_gamma   90.00
#
_symmetry.space_group_name_H-M   'P 1'
#
loop_
_entity.id
_entity.type
_entity.pdbx_description
1 polymer ?
#
loop_
_entity_poly.entity_id
_entity_poly.type
_entity_poly.pdbx_seq_one_letter_code
_entity_poly.pdbx_strand_id
1 'polypeptide(L)'
;VGFFQNLSPGIHTLFVRDKLGCGVVSFRFSILAYPKFFTPNGDGENDLWTISGFDTSFYTISKISIFDRFGKLIYQIEPNSQGWNGDYQGKKLPSNSYWFRVLLTDINGNTIEKSGNFSLIR
;
A
#
# COMPACT_ATOMS: atom_id res chain seq x y z
N VAL A 1 25.03 12.84 -6.93
CA VAL A 1 24.02 12.02 -6.21
C VAL A 1 23.39 11.09 -7.22
N GLY A 2 23.27 9.79 -6.92
CA GLY A 2 22.58 8.84 -7.80
C GLY A 2 21.07 9.04 -7.69
N PHE A 3 20.37 9.10 -8.82
CA PHE A 3 18.92 9.21 -8.87
C PHE A 3 18.33 7.97 -9.53
N PHE A 4 17.36 7.35 -8.87
CA PHE A 4 16.68 6.15 -9.34
C PHE A 4 15.19 6.50 -9.54
N GLN A 5 14.68 6.27 -10.74
CA GLN A 5 13.28 6.51 -11.10
C GLN A 5 12.61 5.19 -11.51
N ASN A 6 11.29 5.17 -11.52
CA ASN A 6 10.48 4.04 -12.01
C ASN A 6 10.80 2.71 -11.33
N LEU A 7 11.10 2.75 -10.03
CA LEU A 7 11.26 1.55 -9.23
C LEU A 7 9.90 0.89 -9.02
N SER A 8 9.85 -0.42 -9.24
CA SER A 8 8.64 -1.20 -8.97
C SER A 8 8.33 -1.23 -7.47
N PRO A 9 7.06 -1.40 -7.07
CA PRO A 9 6.73 -1.72 -5.69
C PRO A 9 7.45 -2.98 -5.22
N GLY A 10 7.76 -3.07 -3.93
CA GLY A 10 8.44 -4.23 -3.33
C GLY A 10 9.70 -3.88 -2.55
N ILE A 11 10.42 -4.92 -2.13
CA ILE A 11 11.67 -4.79 -1.37
C ILE A 11 12.84 -4.63 -2.34
N HIS A 12 13.67 -3.63 -2.08
CA HIS A 12 14.88 -3.32 -2.83
C HIS A 12 16.09 -3.30 -1.90
N THR A 13 17.27 -3.56 -2.46
CA THR A 13 18.54 -3.40 -1.75
C THR A 13 19.40 -2.40 -2.51
N LEU A 14 19.70 -1.27 -1.87
CA LEU A 14 20.63 -0.27 -2.37
C LEU A 14 22.05 -0.67 -1.99
N PHE A 15 22.95 -0.74 -2.97
CA PHE A 15 24.38 -0.97 -2.75
C PHE A 15 25.16 0.33 -2.98
N VAL A 16 25.98 0.70 -2.00
CA VAL A 16 26.90 1.85 -2.11
C VAL A 16 28.32 1.31 -2.06
N ARG A 17 29.07 1.53 -3.13
CA ARG A 17 30.48 1.13 -3.25
C ARG A 17 31.37 2.35 -3.10
N ASP A 18 32.38 2.23 -2.24
CA ASP A 18 33.42 3.25 -2.15
C ASP A 18 34.29 3.28 -3.42
N LYS A 19 34.61 4.48 -3.91
CA LYS A 19 35.36 4.65 -5.16
C LYS A 19 36.82 4.18 -5.01
N LEU A 20 37.39 4.27 -3.82
CA LEU A 20 38.77 3.87 -3.53
C LEU A 20 38.88 2.39 -3.11
N GLY A 21 37.77 1.64 -3.17
CA GLY A 21 37.76 0.19 -2.98
C GLY A 21 37.68 -0.27 -1.52
N CYS A 22 37.36 0.62 -0.58
CA CYS A 22 37.25 0.27 0.84
C CYS A 22 36.10 -0.68 1.18
N GLY A 23 35.16 -0.91 0.25
CA GLY A 23 34.11 -1.92 0.40
C GLY A 23 32.77 -1.54 -0.25
N VAL A 24 31.75 -2.35 0.07
CA VAL A 24 30.36 -2.15 -0.33
C VAL A 24 29.49 -2.20 0.92
N VAL A 25 28.64 -1.20 1.10
CA VAL A 25 27.57 -1.22 2.10
C VAL A 25 26.22 -1.40 1.42
N SER A 26 25.29 -2.08 2.09
CA SER A 26 23.95 -2.35 1.57
C SER A 26 22.86 -1.82 2.50
N PHE A 27 21.79 -1.29 1.92
CA PHE A 27 20.62 -0.83 2.65
C PHE A 27 19.35 -1.41 2.01
N ARG A 28 18.57 -2.18 2.79
CA ARG A 28 17.27 -2.71 2.36
C ARG A 28 16.17 -1.69 2.66
N PHE A 29 15.27 -1.50 1.70
CA PHE A 29 14.08 -0.66 1.85
C PHE A 29 12.91 -1.25 1.08
N SER A 30 11.69 -0.83 1.38
CA SER A 30 10.48 -1.24 0.67
C SER A 30 9.76 -0.03 0.09
N ILE A 31 9.23 -0.21 -1.13
CA ILE A 31 8.37 0.74 -1.81
C ILE A 31 6.95 0.18 -1.77
N LEU A 32 6.12 0.80 -0.95
CA LEU A 32 4.69 0.51 -0.90
C LEU A 32 3.98 1.22 -2.05
N ALA A 33 2.99 0.55 -2.64
CA ALA A 33 2.15 1.13 -3.67
C ALA A 33 0.69 0.74 -3.47
N TYR A 34 -0.20 1.63 -3.92
CA TYR A 34 -1.64 1.41 -3.92
C TYR A 34 -2.20 2.01 -5.23
N PRO A 35 -3.28 1.43 -5.78
CA PRO A 35 -3.89 1.96 -6.99
C PRO A 35 -4.62 3.28 -6.67
N LYS A 36 -4.48 4.26 -7.56
CA LYS A 36 -5.14 5.57 -7.43
C LYS A 36 -6.65 5.50 -7.70
N PHE A 37 -7.09 4.47 -8.40
CA PHE A 37 -8.50 4.18 -8.64
C PHE A 37 -8.71 2.68 -8.81
N PHE A 38 -9.97 2.24 -8.68
CA PHE A 38 -10.39 0.88 -8.97
C PHE A 38 -11.83 0.88 -9.49
N THR A 39 -12.20 -0.13 -10.27
CA THR A 39 -13.46 -0.25 -11.03
C THR A 39 -14.17 -1.56 -10.69
N PRO A 40 -14.87 -1.66 -9.55
CA PRO A 40 -15.53 -2.90 -9.13
C PRO A 40 -16.81 -3.17 -9.93
N ASN A 41 -16.63 -3.58 -11.20
CA ASN A 41 -17.67 -3.87 -12.19
C ASN A 41 -17.78 -5.38 -12.50
N GLY A 42 -16.84 -6.20 -12.03
CA GLY A 42 -16.81 -7.65 -12.19
C GLY A 42 -16.23 -8.13 -13.51
N ASP A 43 -15.44 -7.32 -14.21
CA ASP A 43 -14.74 -7.72 -15.45
C ASP A 43 -13.38 -8.39 -15.20
N GLY A 44 -12.94 -8.45 -13.94
CA GLY A 44 -11.65 -9.02 -13.51
C GLY A 44 -10.51 -8.01 -13.45
N GLU A 45 -10.70 -6.78 -13.92
CA GLU A 45 -9.66 -5.75 -14.03
C GLU A 45 -9.93 -4.60 -13.05
N ASN A 46 -8.98 -4.36 -12.14
CA ASN A 46 -9.09 -3.33 -11.09
C ASN A 46 -10.36 -3.46 -10.23
N ASP A 47 -10.88 -4.67 -10.02
CA ASP A 47 -12.10 -4.90 -9.23
C ASP A 47 -11.90 -4.72 -7.72
N LEU A 48 -10.66 -4.90 -7.25
CA LEU A 48 -10.29 -4.82 -5.84
C LEU A 48 -9.27 -3.73 -5.58
N TRP A 49 -9.49 -2.98 -4.51
CA TRP A 49 -8.52 -2.03 -3.99
C TRP A 49 -7.74 -2.65 -2.84
N THR A 50 -6.40 -2.64 -2.94
CA THR A 50 -5.50 -3.10 -1.88
C THR A 50 -4.15 -2.38 -1.94
N ILE A 51 -3.33 -2.57 -0.92
CA ILE A 51 -1.95 -2.07 -0.85
C ILE A 51 -1.02 -3.21 -1.30
N SER A 52 0.12 -2.87 -1.88
CA SER A 52 1.13 -3.81 -2.38
C SER A 52 2.55 -3.32 -2.06
N GLY A 53 3.55 -4.14 -2.35
CA GLY A 53 4.96 -3.78 -2.16
C GLY A 53 5.47 -3.95 -0.72
N PHE A 54 4.70 -4.61 0.13
CA PHE A 54 5.13 -5.10 1.44
C PHE A 54 5.34 -6.61 1.38
N ASP A 55 6.13 -7.11 2.33
CA ASP A 55 6.35 -8.53 2.54
C ASP A 55 6.67 -8.72 4.03
N THR A 56 6.23 -9.84 4.60
CA THR A 56 6.31 -10.11 6.04
C THR A 56 7.75 -10.19 6.57
N SER A 57 8.74 -10.38 5.69
CA SER A 57 10.17 -10.28 6.03
C SER A 57 10.67 -8.85 6.24
N PHE A 58 9.83 -7.84 6.00
CA PHE A 58 10.17 -6.42 6.14
C PHE A 58 9.09 -5.61 6.87
N TYR A 59 7.82 -5.79 6.49
CA TYR A 59 6.66 -5.16 7.11
C TYR A 59 5.53 -6.16 7.30
N THR A 60 4.95 -6.17 8.49
CA THR A 60 3.65 -6.81 8.73
C THR A 60 2.57 -5.75 8.67
N ILE A 61 1.56 -5.95 7.82
CA ILE A 61 0.36 -5.09 7.84
C ILE A 61 -0.45 -5.46 9.06
N SER A 62 -0.61 -4.51 9.98
CA SER A 62 -1.43 -4.69 11.17
C SER A 62 -2.90 -4.39 10.86
N LYS A 63 -3.16 -3.32 10.08
CA LYS A 63 -4.51 -2.83 9.82
C LYS A 63 -4.55 -1.89 8.61
N ILE A 64 -5.50 -2.09 7.71
CA ILE A 64 -5.86 -1.11 6.66
C ILE A 64 -7.30 -0.68 6.91
N SER A 65 -7.50 0.63 7.07
CA SER A 65 -8.81 1.24 7.31
C SER A 65 -9.15 2.19 6.17
N ILE A 66 -10.38 2.11 5.68
CA ILE A 66 -10.90 2.93 4.58
C ILE A 66 -12.01 3.83 5.11
N PHE A 67 -11.99 5.08 4.67
CA PHE A 67 -12.85 6.15 5.13
C PHE A 67 -13.55 6.84 3.96
N ASP A 68 -14.76 7.34 4.20
CA ASP A 68 -15.43 8.25 3.28
C ASP A 68 -14.87 9.70 3.38
N ARG A 69 -15.41 10.60 2.56
CA ARG A 69 -15.03 12.02 2.51
C ARG A 69 -15.30 12.83 3.78
N PHE A 70 -16.05 12.28 4.72
CA PHE A 70 -16.35 12.90 6.00
C PHE A 70 -15.50 12.29 7.12
N GLY A 71 -14.60 11.37 6.80
CA GLY A 71 -13.75 10.68 7.78
C GLY A 71 -14.45 9.53 8.50
N LYS A 72 -15.64 9.11 8.05
CA LYS A 72 -16.32 7.95 8.64
C LYS A 72 -15.61 6.68 8.17
N LEU A 73 -15.26 5.81 9.12
CA LEU A 73 -14.75 4.47 8.82
C LEU A 73 -15.85 3.66 8.11
N ILE A 74 -15.56 3.22 6.89
CA ILE A 74 -16.47 2.41 6.09
C ILE A 74 -15.98 0.98 5.91
N TYR A 75 -14.69 0.71 5.94
CA TYR A 75 -14.21 -0.64 5.74
C TYR A 75 -12.88 -0.86 6.41
N GLN A 76 -12.63 -2.09 6.86
CA GLN A 76 -11.34 -2.53 7.34
C GLN A 76 -10.97 -3.75 6.51
N ILE A 77 -9.82 -3.70 5.83
CA ILE A 77 -9.33 -4.85 5.07
C ILE A 77 -8.70 -5.80 6.08
N GLU A 78 -9.15 -7.05 6.07
CA GLU A 78 -8.54 -8.12 6.85
C GLU A 78 -7.13 -8.44 6.31
N PRO A 79 -6.14 -8.74 7.16
CA PRO A 79 -4.75 -8.95 6.73
C PRO A 79 -4.55 -10.00 5.62
N ASN A 80 -5.45 -10.99 5.55
CA ASN A 80 -5.41 -12.07 4.56
C ASN A 80 -6.47 -11.92 3.45
N SER A 81 -7.14 -10.77 3.36
CA SER A 81 -8.10 -10.47 2.29
C SER A 81 -7.37 -10.09 1.00
N GLN A 82 -8.01 -10.37 -0.14
CA GLN A 82 -7.53 -9.91 -1.45
C GLN A 82 -7.67 -8.39 -1.64
N GLY A 83 -8.51 -7.72 -0.84
CA GLY A 83 -8.72 -6.29 -0.90
C GLY A 83 -10.15 -5.89 -0.59
N TRP A 84 -10.55 -4.72 -1.10
CA TRP A 84 -11.89 -4.17 -0.97
C TRP A 84 -12.54 -3.95 -2.34
N ASN A 85 -13.76 -4.45 -2.53
CA ASN A 85 -14.52 -4.35 -3.78
C ASN A 85 -15.46 -3.12 -3.83
N GLY A 86 -15.36 -2.19 -2.88
CA GLY A 86 -16.21 -1.00 -2.88
C GLY A 86 -17.62 -1.21 -2.32
N ASP A 87 -17.86 -2.33 -1.62
CA ASP A 87 -19.12 -2.62 -0.94
C ASP A 87 -19.02 -2.37 0.56
N TYR A 88 -20.12 -1.92 1.15
CA TYR A 88 -20.24 -1.72 2.58
C TYR A 88 -21.65 -2.09 3.06
N GLN A 89 -21.73 -3.00 4.03
CA GLN A 89 -23.00 -3.46 4.62
C GLN A 89 -24.03 -3.92 3.57
N GLY A 90 -23.56 -4.68 2.57
CA GLY A 90 -24.40 -5.20 1.48
C GLY A 90 -24.82 -4.16 0.44
N LYS A 91 -24.30 -2.93 0.50
CA LYS A 91 -24.56 -1.87 -0.48
C LYS A 91 -23.32 -1.53 -1.28
N LYS A 92 -23.48 -1.37 -2.59
CA LYS A 92 -22.48 -0.77 -3.47
C LYS A 92 -22.36 0.71 -3.14
N LEU A 93 -21.17 1.17 -2.79
CA LEU A 93 -20.93 2.58 -2.52
C LEU A 93 -20.90 3.44 -3.81
N PRO A 94 -21.13 4.76 -3.74
CA PRO A 94 -21.10 5.59 -4.94
C PRO A 94 -19.67 5.79 -5.49
N SER A 95 -19.56 6.14 -6.77
CA SER A 95 -18.31 6.64 -7.36
C SER A 95 -17.88 7.92 -6.64
N ASN A 96 -16.76 7.85 -5.92
CA ASN A 96 -16.28 8.95 -5.07
C ASN A 96 -14.79 8.78 -4.74
N SER A 97 -14.20 9.80 -4.13
CA SER A 97 -12.92 9.67 -3.44
C SER A 97 -13.11 9.03 -2.07
N TYR A 98 -12.17 8.17 -1.72
CA TYR A 98 -12.04 7.50 -0.43
C TYR A 98 -10.62 7.68 0.09
N TRP A 99 -10.46 7.56 1.40
CA TRP A 99 -9.17 7.69 2.08
C TRP A 99 -8.82 6.39 2.76
N PHE A 100 -7.53 6.11 2.86
CA PHE A 100 -7.06 4.99 3.66
C PHE A 100 -6.04 5.43 4.69
N ARG A 101 -5.95 4.64 5.75
CA ARG A 101 -4.87 4.64 6.73
C ARG A 101 -4.40 3.21 6.88
N VAL A 102 -3.09 2.99 6.78
CA VAL A 102 -2.46 1.69 7.02
C VAL A 102 -1.48 1.81 8.18
N LEU A 103 -1.55 0.85 9.08
CA LEU A 103 -0.58 0.63 10.15
C LEU A 103 0.28 -0.58 9.79
N LEU A 104 1.58 -0.35 9.82
CA LEU A 104 2.62 -1.32 9.48
C LEU A 104 3.52 -1.49 10.70
N THR A 105 4.01 -2.70 10.93
CA THR A 105 5.07 -2.95 11.91
C THR A 105 6.32 -3.38 11.16
N ASP A 106 7.44 -2.68 11.40
CA ASP A 106 8.75 -3.06 10.83
C ASP A 106 9.36 -4.25 11.59
N ILE A 107 10.45 -4.80 11.05
CA ILE A 107 11.19 -5.92 11.67
C ILE A 107 11.76 -5.61 13.06
N ASN A 108 11.86 -4.34 13.44
CA ASN A 108 12.33 -3.91 14.75
C ASN A 108 11.18 -3.68 15.74
N GLY A 109 9.92 -3.92 15.33
CA GLY A 109 8.73 -3.70 16.13
C GLY A 109 8.19 -2.26 16.11
N ASN A 110 8.77 -1.36 15.31
CA ASN A 110 8.28 0.01 15.21
C ASN A 110 7.01 0.06 14.38
N THR A 111 6.01 0.79 14.87
CA THR A 111 4.78 1.04 14.12
C THR A 111 4.95 2.25 13.21
N ILE A 112 4.67 2.05 11.93
CA ILE A 112 4.69 3.07 10.88
C ILE A 112 3.27 3.25 10.35
N GLU A 113 2.87 4.50 10.22
CA GLU A 113 1.59 4.87 9.63
C GLU A 113 1.79 5.48 8.25
N LYS A 114 0.94 5.06 7.30
CA LYS A 114 0.80 5.71 5.99
C LYS A 114 -0.67 5.96 5.69
N SER A 115 -0.92 7.01 4.92
CA SER A 115 -2.26 7.38 4.49
C SER A 115 -2.24 7.95 3.08
N GLY A 116 -3.41 7.99 2.45
CA GLY A 116 -3.59 8.52 1.11
C GLY A 116 -5.05 8.43 0.69
N ASN A 117 -5.33 8.79 -0.55
CA ASN A 117 -6.67 8.71 -1.14
C ASN A 117 -6.65 7.99 -2.48
N PHE A 118 -7.81 7.47 -2.86
CA PHE A 118 -8.07 6.80 -4.13
C PHE A 118 -9.50 7.04 -4.57
N SER A 119 -9.81 6.76 -5.83
CA SER A 119 -11.15 6.89 -6.39
C SER A 119 -11.81 5.54 -6.63
N LEU A 120 -13.06 5.40 -6.22
CA LEU A 120 -13.92 4.33 -6.68
C LEU A 120 -14.64 4.83 -7.94
N ILE A 121 -14.57 4.07 -9.03
CA ILE A 121 -15.22 4.41 -10.30
C ILE A 121 -16.19 3.27 -10.68
N ARG A 122 -17.41 3.62 -11.05
CA ARG A 122 -18.48 2.74 -11.52
C ARG A 122 -19.22 3.43 -12.66
#